data_AF-A0A3B8SQ38-F1
#
_entry.id   AF-A0A3B8SQ38-F1
#
_cell.length_a   1.000
_cell.length_b   1.000
_cell.length_c   1.000
_cell.angle_alpha   90.00
_cell.angle_beta   90.00
_cell.angle_gamma   90.00
#
_symmetry.space_group_name_H-M   'P 1'
#
loop_
_entity.id
_entity.type
_entity.pdbx_description
1 polymer ?
#
loop_
_entity_poly.entity_id
_entity_poly.type
_entity_poly.pdbx_seq_one_letter_code
_entity_poly.pdbx_strand_id
1 'polypeptide(L)'
;METLSPIFIEKLLEALKNSILISSIVSLISIIISYIVSLLIVKYHSKNKNIILMFLTLPMLVPTFTHALGFISVWGRNGIVNNIFNSNINIYGFNGIILCLICYVLPISLIMFVDLLSSENPNPYRVAETLGIPKYSQFINIKLPYILKPTLFIMFTIFTMSITDYGIPMMIGGNTVTLTTMVYEQIVGRLNFANGSLIGLLLLIPSFIMFILGILVKKQNSFKYKIEEEQSSNLFLKILSSLIFIIIFVFISFPLISCTFISFIKRFPLDLSFTITHALRVIKEGY
;
A
#
# COMPACT_ATOMS: atom_id res chain seq x y z
N MET A 1 23.07 -17.35 30.27
CA MET A 1 21.92 -17.15 29.37
C MET A 1 20.81 -16.55 30.22
N GLU A 2 20.67 -15.23 30.22
CA GLU A 2 19.49 -14.59 30.83
C GLU A 2 18.26 -15.09 30.09
N THR A 3 17.36 -15.77 30.80
CA THR A 3 16.09 -16.20 30.25
C THR A 3 15.26 -14.97 29.92
N LEU A 4 14.68 -14.93 28.72
CA LEU A 4 13.76 -13.85 28.32
C LEU A 4 12.63 -13.78 29.35
N SER A 5 12.39 -12.60 29.92
CA SER A 5 11.30 -12.42 30.90
C SER A 5 9.96 -12.86 30.28
N PRO A 6 9.07 -13.52 31.04
CA PRO A 6 7.79 -14.01 30.51
C PRO A 6 6.96 -12.89 29.87
N ILE A 7 7.00 -11.70 30.47
CA ILE A 7 6.33 -10.49 29.97
C ILE A 7 6.85 -10.07 28.58
N PHE A 8 8.16 -10.21 28.33
CA PHE A 8 8.72 -9.90 27.02
C PHE A 8 8.23 -10.88 25.95
N ILE A 9 8.16 -12.17 26.28
CA ILE A 9 7.68 -13.21 25.35
C ILE A 9 6.22 -12.96 24.98
N GLU A 10 5.37 -12.64 25.96
CA GLU A 10 3.96 -12.31 25.70
C GLU A 10 3.81 -11.12 24.74
N LYS A 11 4.53 -10.02 24.99
CA LYS A 11 4.55 -8.85 24.10
C LYS A 11 5.09 -9.19 22.71
N LEU A 12 6.13 -10.02 22.62
CA LEU A 12 6.71 -10.43 21.35
C LEU A 12 5.71 -11.24 20.52
N LEU A 13 5.00 -12.17 21.15
CA LEU A 13 3.96 -12.98 20.50
C LEU A 13 2.79 -12.11 20.02
N GLU A 14 2.36 -11.14 20.83
CA GLU A 14 1.34 -10.17 20.43
C GLU A 14 1.80 -9.32 19.23
N ALA A 15 3.01 -8.76 19.29
CA ALA A 15 3.59 -7.97 18.22
C ALA A 15 3.74 -8.77 16.92
N LEU A 16 4.19 -10.02 17.02
CA LEU A 16 4.32 -10.94 15.90
C LEU A 16 2.95 -11.24 15.27
N LYS A 17 1.96 -11.59 16.10
CA LYS A 17 0.58 -11.86 15.65
C LYS A 17 -0.02 -10.64 14.94
N ASN A 18 0.07 -9.46 15.54
CA ASN A 18 -0.45 -8.23 14.95
C ASN A 18 0.23 -7.92 13.62
N SER A 19 1.56 -8.02 13.57
CA SER A 19 2.33 -7.72 12.34
C SER A 19 1.93 -8.64 11.20
N ILE A 20 1.87 -9.95 11.44
CA ILE A 20 1.48 -10.95 10.43
C ILE A 20 0.04 -10.76 9.99
N LEU A 21 -0.90 -10.53 10.92
CA LEU A 21 -2.31 -10.35 10.57
C LEU A 21 -2.52 -9.08 9.75
N ILE A 22 -1.97 -7.95 10.20
CA ILE A 22 -2.08 -6.66 9.50
C ILE A 22 -1.49 -6.79 8.09
N SER A 23 -0.24 -7.27 7.96
CA SER A 23 0.40 -7.35 6.64
C SER A 23 -0.30 -8.36 5.72
N SER A 24 -0.83 -9.47 6.26
CA SER A 24 -1.63 -10.42 5.48
C SER A 24 -2.92 -9.79 4.97
N ILE A 25 -3.69 -9.12 5.83
CA ILE A 25 -4.94 -8.45 5.46
C ILE A 25 -4.68 -7.35 4.42
N VAL A 26 -3.67 -6.51 4.67
CA VAL A 26 -3.27 -5.45 3.73
C VAL A 26 -2.91 -6.04 2.37
N SER A 27 -2.10 -7.09 2.33
CA SER A 27 -1.67 -7.72 1.07
C SER A 27 -2.82 -8.34 0.28
N LEU A 28 -3.72 -9.06 0.96
CA LEU A 28 -4.88 -9.70 0.32
C LEU A 28 -5.84 -8.66 -0.28
N ILE A 29 -6.21 -7.66 0.52
CA ILE A 29 -7.14 -6.61 0.07
C ILE A 29 -6.52 -5.79 -1.07
N SER A 30 -5.25 -5.39 -0.92
CA SER A 30 -4.57 -4.56 -1.91
C SER A 30 -4.36 -5.28 -3.24
N ILE A 31 -4.14 -6.60 -3.25
CA ILE A 31 -4.10 -7.38 -4.50
C ILE A 31 -5.43 -7.38 -5.21
N ILE A 32 -6.53 -7.64 -4.49
CA ILE A 32 -7.85 -7.72 -5.10
C ILE A 32 -8.18 -6.37 -5.76
N ILE A 33 -7.98 -5.27 -5.02
CA ILE A 33 -8.21 -3.92 -5.53
C ILE A 33 -7.29 -3.64 -6.74
N SER A 34 -5.98 -3.89 -6.60
CA SER A 34 -5.01 -3.56 -7.65
C SER A 34 -5.21 -4.38 -8.91
N TYR A 35 -5.56 -5.66 -8.79
CA TYR A 35 -5.86 -6.53 -9.93
C TYR A 35 -7.11 -6.06 -10.68
N ILE A 36 -8.19 -5.73 -9.96
CA ILE A 36 -9.41 -5.21 -10.59
C ILE A 36 -9.14 -3.88 -11.29
N VAL A 37 -8.49 -2.95 -10.61
CA VAL A 37 -8.19 -1.60 -11.13
C VAL A 37 -7.25 -1.68 -12.32
N SER A 38 -6.20 -2.50 -12.27
CA SER A 38 -5.28 -2.70 -13.40
C SER A 38 -5.94 -3.33 -14.62
N LEU A 39 -6.87 -4.29 -14.43
CA LEU A 39 -7.69 -4.82 -15.53
C LEU A 39 -8.49 -3.71 -16.23
N LEU A 40 -9.06 -2.78 -15.45
CA LEU A 40 -9.79 -1.64 -16.00
C LEU A 40 -8.86 -0.67 -16.76
N ILE A 41 -7.66 -0.41 -16.23
CA ILE A 41 -6.67 0.47 -16.86
C ILE A 41 -6.22 -0.12 -18.20
N VAL A 42 -5.82 -1.40 -18.22
CA VAL A 42 -5.31 -2.06 -19.43
C VAL A 42 -6.41 -2.20 -20.49
N LYS A 43 -7.65 -2.50 -20.07
CA LYS A 43 -8.77 -2.69 -21.00
C LYS A 43 -9.32 -1.38 -21.57
N TYR A 44 -9.59 -0.37 -20.73
CA TYR A 44 -10.34 0.84 -21.15
C TYR A 44 -9.46 2.06 -21.40
N HIS A 45 -8.22 2.08 -20.86
CA HIS A 45 -7.37 3.27 -20.85
C HIS A 45 -5.93 3.00 -21.29
N SER A 46 -5.71 1.98 -22.12
CA SER A 46 -4.38 1.58 -22.59
C SER A 46 -3.52 2.73 -23.14
N LYS A 47 -4.13 3.69 -23.86
CA LYS A 47 -3.47 4.90 -24.38
C LYS A 47 -2.97 5.85 -23.29
N ASN A 48 -3.78 6.02 -22.24
CA ASN A 48 -3.53 7.00 -21.18
C ASN A 48 -2.99 6.33 -19.90
N LYS A 49 -2.68 5.04 -19.94
CA LYS A 49 -2.29 4.26 -18.75
C LYS A 49 -1.10 4.85 -18.02
N ASN A 50 -0.12 5.38 -18.74
CA ASN A 50 1.07 5.99 -18.13
C ASN A 50 0.71 7.29 -17.40
N ILE A 51 -0.24 8.08 -17.92
CA ILE A 51 -0.72 9.30 -17.26
C ILE A 51 -1.51 8.93 -15.99
N ILE A 52 -2.39 7.93 -16.09
CA ILE A 52 -3.17 7.42 -14.94
C ILE A 52 -2.23 6.89 -13.85
N LEU A 53 -1.25 6.07 -14.22
CA LEU A 53 -0.24 5.55 -13.30
C LEU A 53 0.59 6.70 -12.70
N MET A 54 0.97 7.71 -13.47
CA MET A 54 1.69 8.88 -12.96
C MET A 54 0.90 9.53 -11.81
N PHE A 55 -0.39 9.84 -12.01
CA PHE A 55 -1.20 10.43 -10.95
C PHE A 55 -1.39 9.48 -9.75
N LEU A 56 -1.70 8.21 -9.98
CA LEU A 56 -1.91 7.24 -8.89
C LEU A 56 -0.65 6.96 -8.06
N THR A 57 0.54 7.28 -8.60
CA THR A 57 1.83 7.02 -7.94
C THR A 57 2.41 8.24 -7.24
N LEU A 58 1.91 9.45 -7.52
CA LEU A 58 2.31 10.66 -6.80
C LEU A 58 2.24 10.51 -5.27
N PRO A 59 1.18 9.91 -4.69
CA PRO A 59 1.11 9.73 -3.24
C PRO A 59 2.26 8.91 -2.66
N MET A 60 2.75 7.90 -3.40
CA MET A 60 3.82 7.02 -2.96
C MET A 60 5.17 7.73 -2.78
N LEU A 61 5.34 8.91 -3.39
CA LEU A 61 6.56 9.72 -3.24
C LEU A 61 6.69 10.32 -1.82
N VAL A 62 5.59 10.32 -1.07
CA VAL A 62 5.54 10.88 0.27
C VAL A 62 5.94 9.82 1.31
N PRO A 63 6.74 10.15 2.34
CA PRO A 63 7.09 9.20 3.40
C PRO A 63 5.88 8.59 4.14
N THR A 64 6.05 7.40 4.71
CA THR A 64 4.97 6.68 5.41
C THR A 64 4.47 7.40 6.67
N PHE A 65 5.36 8.09 7.39
CA PHE A 65 4.98 8.96 8.50
C PHE A 65 3.99 10.05 8.07
N THR A 66 4.25 10.70 6.94
CA THR A 66 3.39 11.76 6.42
C THR A 66 2.06 11.20 5.94
N HIS A 67 2.02 9.97 5.40
CA HIS A 67 0.75 9.27 5.15
C HIS A 67 -0.06 9.13 6.44
N ALA A 68 0.58 8.65 7.51
CA ALA A 68 -0.09 8.45 8.78
C ALA A 68 -0.63 9.76 9.38
N LEU A 69 0.17 10.82 9.36
CA LEU A 69 -0.25 12.16 9.79
C LEU A 69 -1.41 12.71 8.96
N GLY A 70 -1.38 12.49 7.65
CA GLY A 70 -2.49 12.80 6.76
C GLY A 70 -3.78 12.10 7.18
N PHE A 71 -3.70 10.79 7.41
CA PHE A 71 -4.86 10.01 7.87
C PHE A 71 -5.38 10.49 9.23
N ILE A 72 -4.49 10.81 10.17
CA ILE A 72 -4.85 11.38 11.47
C ILE A 72 -5.55 12.73 11.31
N SER A 73 -5.06 13.59 10.40
CA SER A 73 -5.67 14.90 10.20
C SER A 73 -7.10 14.84 9.66
N VAL A 74 -7.41 13.82 8.86
CA VAL A 74 -8.75 13.64 8.27
C VAL A 74 -9.66 12.83 9.19
N TRP A 75 -9.19 11.66 9.63
CA TRP A 75 -9.97 10.60 10.27
C TRP A 75 -9.64 10.40 11.77
N GLY A 76 -8.72 11.20 12.31
CA GLY A 76 -8.44 11.22 13.74
C GLY A 76 -9.61 11.77 14.56
N ARG A 77 -9.54 11.60 15.89
CA ARG A 77 -10.62 12.01 16.81
C ARG A 77 -11.03 13.48 16.65
N ASN A 78 -10.06 14.36 16.41
CA ASN A 78 -10.28 15.80 16.14
C ASN A 78 -10.02 16.15 14.67
N GLY A 79 -10.18 15.18 13.76
CA GLY A 79 -9.92 15.33 12.33
C GLY A 79 -11.03 16.08 11.59
N ILE A 80 -10.74 16.42 10.33
CA ILE A 80 -11.65 17.17 9.44
C ILE A 80 -13.03 16.52 9.37
N VAL A 81 -13.11 15.19 9.24
CA VAL A 81 -14.39 14.47 9.09
C VAL A 81 -15.23 14.58 10.36
N ASN A 82 -14.64 14.33 11.54
CA ASN A 82 -15.38 14.42 12.79
C ASN A 82 -15.86 15.84 13.08
N ASN A 83 -15.04 16.86 12.78
CA ASN A 83 -15.41 18.26 13.02
C ASN A 83 -16.51 18.77 12.08
N ILE A 84 -16.53 18.32 10.82
CA ILE A 84 -17.56 18.73 9.85
C ILE A 84 -18.88 18.00 10.08
N PHE A 85 -18.82 16.70 10.37
CA PHE A 85 -20.02 15.85 10.46
C PHE A 85 -20.48 15.57 11.89
N ASN A 86 -19.83 16.15 12.92
CA ASN A 86 -20.06 15.86 14.34
C ASN A 86 -20.08 14.34 14.62
N SER A 87 -19.17 13.61 13.99
CA SER A 87 -19.06 12.15 14.11
C SER A 87 -17.95 11.75 15.09
N ASN A 88 -18.00 10.51 15.56
CA ASN A 88 -17.04 9.95 16.52
C ASN A 88 -16.12 8.89 15.88
N ILE A 89 -15.65 9.13 14.65
CA ILE A 89 -14.78 8.19 13.95
C ILE A 89 -13.40 8.19 14.60
N ASN A 90 -12.80 7.01 14.74
CA ASN A 90 -11.49 6.85 15.36
C ASN A 90 -10.59 5.99 14.47
N ILE A 91 -9.61 6.62 13.82
CA ILE A 91 -8.62 5.91 13.00
C ILE A 91 -7.58 5.16 13.84
N TYR A 92 -7.40 5.45 15.13
CA TYR A 92 -6.33 4.82 15.90
C TYR A 92 -6.59 3.33 16.18
N GLY A 93 -5.55 2.51 16.08
CA GLY A 93 -5.59 1.06 16.32
C GLY A 93 -5.39 0.21 15.08
N PHE A 94 -5.55 -1.10 15.27
CA PHE A 94 -5.39 -2.15 14.26
C PHE A 94 -6.04 -1.82 12.90
N ASN A 95 -7.30 -1.39 12.89
CA ASN A 95 -8.03 -1.12 11.65
C ASN A 95 -7.48 0.09 10.88
N GLY A 96 -7.01 1.13 11.58
CA GLY A 96 -6.41 2.29 10.92
C GLY A 96 -5.04 2.01 10.35
N ILE A 97 -4.25 1.17 11.01
CA ILE A 97 -2.99 0.68 10.44
C ILE A 97 -3.28 0.01 9.09
N ILE A 98 -4.25 -0.90 9.05
CA ILE A 98 -4.64 -1.60 7.82
C ILE A 98 -5.09 -0.62 6.73
N LEU A 99 -6.00 0.30 7.05
CA LEU A 99 -6.54 1.25 6.07
C LEU A 99 -5.44 2.14 5.47
N CYS A 100 -4.56 2.68 6.33
CA CYS A 100 -3.48 3.54 5.90
C CYS A 100 -2.42 2.77 5.11
N LEU A 101 -2.07 1.55 5.53
CA LEU A 101 -1.12 0.70 4.80
C LEU A 101 -1.65 0.28 3.43
N ILE A 102 -2.95 -0.04 3.29
CA ILE A 102 -3.56 -0.29 1.97
C ILE A 102 -3.31 0.90 1.05
N CYS A 103 -3.61 2.11 1.50
CA CYS A 103 -3.41 3.32 0.68
C CYS A 103 -1.95 3.56 0.31
N TYR A 104 -1.04 3.23 1.22
CA TYR A 104 0.40 3.33 0.99
C TYR A 104 0.92 2.32 -0.04
N VAL A 105 0.48 1.05 0.01
CA VAL A 105 1.00 -0.01 -0.89
C VAL A 105 0.22 -0.15 -2.20
N LEU A 106 -0.98 0.43 -2.31
CA LEU A 106 -1.80 0.36 -3.53
C LEU A 106 -1.07 0.88 -4.79
N PRO A 107 -0.37 2.03 -4.77
CA PRO A 107 0.31 2.53 -5.96
C PRO A 107 1.35 1.58 -6.53
N ILE A 108 2.16 0.94 -5.67
CA ILE A 108 3.21 0.03 -6.12
C ILE A 108 2.62 -1.24 -6.72
N SER A 109 1.58 -1.83 -6.11
CA SER A 109 0.92 -3.02 -6.66
C SER A 109 0.21 -2.71 -7.97
N LEU A 110 -0.35 -1.50 -8.14
CA LEU A 110 -0.97 -1.07 -9.40
C LEU A 110 0.05 -1.00 -10.55
N ILE A 111 1.24 -0.44 -10.33
CA ILE A 111 2.31 -0.42 -11.33
C ILE A 111 2.64 -1.86 -11.76
N MET A 112 2.87 -2.74 -10.79
CA MET A 112 3.28 -4.13 -11.08
C MET A 112 2.20 -4.91 -11.83
N PHE A 113 0.92 -4.76 -11.44
CA PHE A 113 -0.17 -5.43 -12.15
C PHE A 113 -0.43 -4.85 -13.54
N VAL A 114 -0.33 -3.52 -13.72
CA VAL A 114 -0.48 -2.92 -15.05
C VAL A 114 0.65 -3.37 -15.98
N ASP A 115 1.89 -3.49 -15.48
CA ASP A 115 3.01 -4.02 -16.26
C ASP A 115 2.81 -5.51 -16.61
N LEU A 116 2.41 -6.33 -15.64
CA LEU A 116 2.06 -7.74 -15.84
C LEU A 116 0.98 -7.90 -16.93
N LEU A 117 -0.15 -7.20 -16.79
CA LEU A 117 -1.27 -7.34 -17.72
C LEU A 117 -0.99 -6.69 -19.08
N SER A 118 -0.15 -5.65 -19.13
CA SER A 118 0.23 -5.00 -20.39
C SER A 118 1.25 -5.82 -21.21
N SER A 119 1.94 -6.76 -20.58
CA SER A 119 2.98 -7.59 -21.23
C SER A 119 2.45 -8.96 -21.66
N GLU A 120 1.17 -9.26 -21.43
CA GLU A 120 0.51 -10.50 -21.82
C GLU A 120 0.44 -10.63 -23.34
N ASN A 121 0.93 -11.75 -23.90
CA ASN A 121 0.85 -12.03 -25.33
C ASN A 121 -0.58 -12.46 -25.70
N PRO A 122 -1.27 -11.76 -26.64
CA PRO A 122 -2.62 -12.14 -27.05
C PRO A 122 -2.68 -13.38 -27.97
N ASN A 123 -1.57 -13.80 -28.58
CA ASN A 123 -1.56 -14.87 -29.59
C ASN A 123 -2.12 -16.21 -29.10
N PRO A 124 -1.76 -16.73 -27.90
CA PRO A 124 -2.33 -17.98 -27.40
C PRO A 124 -3.87 -17.93 -27.29
N TYR A 125 -4.44 -16.76 -26.96
CA TYR A 125 -5.89 -16.57 -26.88
C TYR A 125 -6.55 -16.61 -28.26
N ARG A 126 -5.97 -15.92 -29.25
CA ARG A 126 -6.46 -15.90 -30.65
C ARG A 126 -6.43 -17.29 -31.29
N VAL A 127 -5.36 -18.05 -31.03
CA VAL A 127 -5.24 -19.45 -31.51
C VAL A 127 -6.29 -20.33 -30.83
N ALA A 128 -6.45 -20.21 -29.51
CA ALA A 128 -7.46 -20.97 -28.77
C ALA A 128 -8.89 -20.66 -29.24
N GLU A 129 -9.21 -19.40 -29.54
CA GLU A 129 -10.50 -19.00 -30.13
C GLU A 129 -10.72 -19.61 -31.51
N THR A 130 -9.70 -19.60 -32.38
CA THR A 130 -9.79 -20.20 -33.72
C THR A 130 -10.01 -21.72 -33.65
N LEU A 131 -9.49 -22.38 -32.62
CA LEU A 131 -9.69 -23.80 -32.35
C LEU A 131 -11.01 -24.11 -31.61
N GLY A 132 -11.87 -23.11 -31.36
CA GLY A 132 -13.15 -23.29 -30.67
C GLY A 132 -13.01 -23.61 -29.17
N ILE A 133 -11.85 -23.34 -28.56
CA ILE A 133 -11.62 -23.60 -27.13
C ILE A 133 -12.41 -22.58 -26.29
N PRO A 134 -13.26 -23.03 -25.34
CA PRO A 134 -14.10 -22.12 -24.56
C PRO A 134 -13.28 -21.21 -23.62
N LYS A 135 -13.77 -20.00 -23.36
CA LYS A 135 -13.10 -18.97 -22.52
C LYS A 135 -12.69 -19.45 -21.13
N TYR A 136 -13.48 -20.34 -20.51
CA TYR A 136 -13.13 -20.94 -19.22
C TYR A 136 -11.86 -21.80 -19.29
N SER A 137 -11.71 -22.60 -20.35
CA SER A 137 -10.50 -23.39 -20.59
C SER A 137 -9.30 -22.50 -20.89
N GLN A 138 -9.49 -21.42 -21.66
CA GLN A 138 -8.45 -20.40 -21.89
C GLN A 138 -8.01 -19.74 -20.57
N PHE A 139 -8.96 -19.45 -19.67
CA PHE A 139 -8.64 -18.87 -18.36
C PHE A 139 -7.80 -19.81 -17.52
N ILE A 140 -8.17 -21.08 -17.39
CA ILE A 140 -7.46 -22.04 -16.54
C ILE A 140 -6.11 -22.45 -17.12
N ASN A 141 -6.03 -22.66 -18.44
CA ASN A 141 -4.84 -23.27 -19.05
C ASN A 141 -3.85 -22.24 -19.59
N ILE A 142 -4.29 -21.01 -19.88
CA ILE A 142 -3.43 -19.95 -20.45
C ILE A 142 -3.25 -18.82 -19.43
N LYS A 143 -4.36 -18.21 -18.97
CA LYS A 143 -4.30 -16.99 -18.14
C LYS A 143 -3.82 -17.25 -16.73
N LEU A 144 -4.42 -18.21 -16.03
CA LEU A 144 -4.13 -18.47 -14.62
C LEU A 144 -2.64 -18.85 -14.40
N PRO A 145 -2.03 -19.75 -15.19
CA PRO A 145 -0.60 -20.07 -15.06
C PRO A 145 0.31 -18.88 -15.36
N TYR A 146 -0.10 -17.99 -16.27
CA TYR A 146 0.63 -16.77 -16.59
C TYR A 146 0.63 -15.78 -15.43
N ILE A 147 -0.53 -15.51 -14.81
CA ILE A 147 -0.64 -14.51 -13.74
C ILE A 147 -0.25 -15.03 -12.34
N LEU A 148 -0.28 -16.34 -12.09
CA LEU A 148 -0.15 -16.89 -10.73
C LEU A 148 1.18 -16.55 -10.06
N LYS A 149 2.32 -16.83 -10.72
CA LYS A 149 3.65 -16.58 -10.15
C LYS A 149 3.92 -15.08 -9.95
N PRO A 150 3.64 -14.20 -10.94
CA PRO A 150 3.75 -12.75 -10.73
C PRO A 150 2.82 -12.22 -9.65
N THR A 151 1.58 -12.73 -9.53
CA THR A 151 0.64 -12.31 -8.49
C THR A 151 1.17 -12.65 -7.09
N LEU A 152 1.74 -13.85 -6.91
CA LEU A 152 2.41 -14.22 -5.66
C LEU A 152 3.59 -13.30 -5.35
N PHE A 153 4.39 -12.95 -6.35
CA PHE A 153 5.49 -12.00 -6.18
C PHE A 153 4.98 -10.62 -5.72
N ILE A 154 3.95 -10.09 -6.36
CA ILE A 154 3.31 -8.82 -5.97
C ILE A 154 2.76 -8.91 -4.55
N MET A 155 2.13 -10.03 -4.17
CA MET A 155 1.62 -10.28 -2.82
C MET A 155 2.70 -10.16 -1.76
N PHE A 156 3.80 -10.88 -1.97
CA PHE A 156 4.92 -10.88 -1.03
C PHE A 156 5.65 -9.53 -1.01
N THR A 157 5.65 -8.79 -2.13
CA THR A 157 6.20 -7.43 -2.19
C THR A 157 5.47 -6.53 -1.19
N ILE A 158 4.16 -6.41 -1.35
CA ILE A 158 3.35 -5.51 -0.51
C ILE A 158 3.21 -6.03 0.92
N PHE A 159 3.20 -7.35 1.12
CA PHE A 159 3.28 -7.96 2.46
C PHE A 159 4.57 -7.54 3.17
N THR A 160 5.71 -7.63 2.48
CA THR A 160 7.02 -7.25 3.04
C THR A 160 7.04 -5.76 3.35
N MET A 161 6.62 -4.91 2.41
CA MET A 161 6.54 -3.47 2.65
C MET A 161 5.64 -3.13 3.85
N SER A 162 4.56 -3.89 4.07
CA SER A 162 3.64 -3.66 5.19
C SER A 162 4.19 -4.14 6.53
N ILE A 163 4.80 -5.33 6.59
CA ILE A 163 5.30 -5.90 7.84
C ILE A 163 6.56 -5.17 8.34
N THR A 164 7.34 -4.59 7.42
CA THR A 164 8.54 -3.81 7.75
C THR A 164 8.27 -2.32 7.92
N ASP A 165 7.03 -1.85 7.71
CA ASP A 165 6.74 -0.43 7.94
C ASP A 165 6.70 -0.09 9.43
N TYR A 166 7.38 0.99 9.78
CA TYR A 166 7.41 1.53 11.13
C TYR A 166 6.53 2.78 11.26
N GLY A 167 6.48 3.64 10.23
CA GLY A 167 5.88 4.96 10.33
C GLY A 167 4.38 4.94 10.60
N ILE A 168 3.63 4.11 9.87
CA ILE A 168 2.17 4.03 10.02
C ILE A 168 1.79 3.37 11.36
N PRO A 169 2.33 2.20 11.74
CA PRO A 169 2.05 1.61 13.05
C PRO A 169 2.42 2.52 14.23
N MET A 170 3.54 3.26 14.14
CA MET A 170 3.96 4.16 15.21
C MET A 170 2.97 5.32 15.43
N MET A 171 2.46 5.91 14.35
CA MET A 171 1.59 7.09 14.43
C MET A 171 0.12 6.75 14.67
N ILE A 172 -0.39 5.69 14.05
CA ILE A 172 -1.82 5.33 14.08
C ILE A 172 -2.09 4.17 15.05
N GLY A 173 -1.08 3.38 15.42
CA GLY A 173 -1.29 2.09 16.07
C GLY A 173 -1.97 2.14 17.44
N GLY A 174 -1.93 3.26 18.17
CA GLY A 174 -2.57 3.37 19.47
C GLY A 174 -2.06 2.28 20.42
N ASN A 175 -2.92 1.35 20.82
CA ASN A 175 -2.56 0.21 21.68
C ASN A 175 -2.07 -1.02 20.90
N THR A 176 -2.11 -0.99 19.56
CA THR A 176 -1.69 -2.11 18.71
C THR A 176 -0.18 -2.09 18.53
N VAL A 177 0.51 -3.00 19.22
CA VAL A 177 1.96 -3.18 19.09
C VAL A 177 2.26 -4.05 17.86
N THR A 178 3.21 -3.60 17.03
CA THR A 178 3.79 -4.36 15.91
C THR A 178 5.28 -4.64 16.15
N LEU A 179 5.87 -5.58 15.41
CA LEU A 179 7.29 -5.92 15.49
C LEU A 179 8.16 -4.67 15.29
N THR A 180 7.84 -3.83 14.31
CA THR A 180 8.58 -2.60 14.02
C THR A 180 8.51 -1.59 15.15
N THR A 181 7.35 -1.38 15.76
CA THR A 181 7.21 -0.50 16.94
C THR A 181 7.94 -1.08 18.16
N MET A 182 7.95 -2.41 18.31
CA MET A 182 8.64 -3.09 19.40
C MET A 182 10.16 -3.01 19.27
N VAL A 183 10.71 -3.14 18.05
CA VAL A 183 12.14 -2.88 17.78
C VAL A 183 12.52 -1.49 18.26
N TYR A 184 11.75 -0.48 17.86
CA TYR A 184 11.99 0.90 18.26
C TYR A 184 11.92 1.08 19.78
N GLU A 185 10.91 0.52 20.45
CA GLU A 185 10.78 0.57 21.91
C GLU A 185 12.00 -0.06 22.61
N GLN A 186 12.49 -1.22 22.15
CA GLN A 186 13.63 -1.88 22.76
C GLN A 186 14.93 -1.09 22.58
N ILE A 187 15.19 -0.58 21.38
CA ILE A 187 16.45 0.11 21.06
C ILE A 187 16.45 1.53 21.64
N VAL A 188 15.43 2.33 21.35
CA VAL A 188 15.40 3.75 21.72
C VAL A 188 14.79 3.94 23.11
N GLY A 189 13.70 3.24 23.41
CA GLY A 189 12.99 3.40 24.68
C GLY A 189 13.71 2.75 25.86
N ARG A 190 14.41 1.62 25.63
CA ARG A 190 15.02 0.81 26.70
C ARG A 190 16.53 0.62 26.58
N LEU A 191 17.15 1.13 25.52
CA LEU A 191 18.59 0.94 25.23
C LEU A 191 19.01 -0.55 25.21
N ASN A 192 18.07 -1.46 24.95
CA ASN A 192 18.30 -2.89 24.89
C ASN A 192 18.50 -3.33 23.43
N PHE A 193 19.73 -3.15 22.97
CA PHE A 193 20.15 -3.51 21.62
C PHE A 193 20.07 -5.01 21.35
N ALA A 194 20.26 -5.86 22.36
CA ALA A 194 20.20 -7.32 22.21
C ALA A 194 18.79 -7.77 21.82
N ASN A 195 17.77 -7.36 22.59
CA ASN A 195 16.37 -7.67 22.28
C ASN A 195 15.92 -6.99 20.98
N GLY A 196 16.32 -5.74 20.74
CA GLY A 196 16.03 -5.05 19.49
C GLY A 196 16.58 -5.78 18.26
N SER A 197 17.81 -6.29 18.34
CA SER A 197 18.45 -7.05 17.25
C SER A 197 17.77 -8.39 17.01
N LEU A 198 17.34 -9.09 18.06
CA LEU A 198 16.56 -10.33 17.93
C LEU A 198 15.26 -10.12 17.16
N ILE A 199 14.52 -9.05 17.48
CA ILE A 199 13.28 -8.71 16.77
C ILE A 199 13.58 -8.27 15.32
N GLY A 200 14.68 -7.53 15.11
CA GLY A 200 15.16 -7.16 13.78
C GLY A 200 15.47 -8.38 12.88
N LEU A 201 16.07 -9.43 13.45
CA LEU A 201 16.30 -10.70 12.74
C LEU A 201 14.98 -11.37 12.31
N LEU A 202 13.91 -11.27 13.11
CA LEU A 202 12.60 -11.78 12.70
C LEU A 202 12.03 -11.03 11.49
N LEU A 203 12.25 -9.71 11.40
CA LEU A 203 11.85 -8.88 10.25
C LEU A 203 12.68 -9.15 8.98
N LEU A 204 13.88 -9.73 9.11
CA LEU A 204 14.67 -10.16 7.96
C LEU A 204 14.06 -11.38 7.26
N ILE A 205 13.34 -12.26 7.98
CA ILE A 205 12.74 -13.46 7.39
C ILE A 205 11.81 -13.15 6.21
N PRO A 206 10.77 -12.29 6.34
CA PRO A 206 9.90 -11.97 5.20
C PRO A 206 10.65 -11.25 4.07
N SER A 207 11.62 -10.39 4.41
CA SER A 207 12.46 -9.70 3.43
C SER A 207 13.32 -10.68 2.62
N PHE A 208 13.87 -11.70 3.27
CA PHE A 208 14.66 -12.74 2.63
C PHE A 208 13.79 -13.65 1.74
N ILE A 209 12.59 -14.04 2.20
CA ILE A 209 11.63 -14.79 1.39
C ILE A 209 11.28 -14.01 0.12
N MET A 210 10.97 -12.72 0.26
CA MET A 210 10.67 -11.84 -0.87
C MET A 210 11.85 -11.73 -1.86
N PHE A 211 13.08 -11.63 -1.35
CA PHE A 211 14.28 -11.65 -2.19
C PHE A 211 14.42 -12.96 -3.01
N ILE A 212 14.23 -14.12 -2.38
CA ILE A 212 14.25 -15.41 -3.06
C ILE A 212 13.15 -15.50 -4.13
N LEU A 213 11.92 -15.08 -3.80
CA LEU A 213 10.82 -15.02 -4.77
C LEU A 213 11.17 -14.12 -5.97
N GLY A 214 11.83 -12.99 -5.72
CA GLY A 214 12.32 -12.09 -6.77
C GLY A 214 13.29 -12.77 -7.73
N ILE A 215 14.18 -13.63 -7.24
CA ILE A 215 15.10 -14.41 -8.08
C ILE A 215 14.32 -15.45 -8.92
N LEU A 216 13.37 -16.14 -8.31
CA LEU A 216 12.60 -17.20 -8.97
C LEU A 216 11.68 -16.68 -10.08
N VAL A 217 11.17 -15.44 -9.93
CA VAL A 217 10.21 -14.83 -10.86
C VAL A 217 10.91 -14.13 -12.03
N LYS A 218 12.19 -13.78 -11.93
CA LYS A 218 12.97 -12.98 -12.91
C LYS A 218 13.27 -13.68 -14.26
N LYS A 219 12.42 -14.61 -14.70
CA LYS A 219 12.69 -15.51 -15.86
C LYS A 219 11.68 -15.43 -17.00
N GLN A 220 10.96 -14.31 -17.16
CA GLN A 220 10.14 -14.07 -18.35
C GLN A 220 10.75 -12.93 -19.17
N ASN A 221 11.37 -13.28 -20.30
CA ASN A 221 11.82 -12.34 -21.31
C ASN A 221 10.63 -11.53 -21.81
N SER A 222 10.61 -10.25 -21.44
CA SER A 222 9.60 -9.28 -21.84
C SER A 222 9.85 -8.83 -23.29
N PHE A 223 9.51 -9.69 -24.24
CA PHE A 223 9.04 -9.17 -25.52
C PHE A 223 7.77 -8.39 -25.21
N LYS A 224 7.86 -7.05 -25.17
CA LYS A 224 6.70 -6.17 -25.07
C LYS A 224 5.85 -6.38 -26.32
N TYR A 225 4.87 -7.28 -26.24
CA TYR A 225 3.86 -7.41 -27.28
C TYR A 225 3.06 -6.11 -27.29
N LYS A 226 3.13 -5.40 -28.41
CA LYS A 226 2.28 -4.23 -28.63
C LYS A 226 0.86 -4.76 -28.80
N ILE A 227 0.05 -4.66 -27.76
CA ILE A 227 -1.37 -5.03 -27.80
C ILE A 227 -1.99 -4.27 -28.99
N GLU A 228 -2.47 -4.99 -30.00
CA GLU A 228 -3.36 -4.40 -31.01
C GLU A 228 -4.59 -3.87 -30.28
N GLU A 229 -4.86 -2.58 -30.47
CA GLU A 229 -5.88 -1.82 -29.74
C GLU A 229 -7.29 -2.36 -30.04
N GLU A 230 -7.73 -3.37 -29.28
CA GLU A 230 -9.12 -3.76 -29.30
C GLU A 230 -9.90 -2.75 -28.42
N GLN A 231 -10.40 -1.69 -29.07
CA GLN A 231 -11.26 -0.69 -28.44
C GLN A 231 -12.50 -1.38 -27.89
N SER A 232 -12.55 -1.62 -26.58
CA SER A 232 -13.79 -2.04 -25.93
C SER A 232 -14.82 -0.93 -26.11
N SER A 233 -15.90 -1.24 -26.82
CA SER A 233 -16.94 -0.29 -27.25
C SER A 233 -17.88 0.20 -26.13
N ASN A 234 -17.80 -0.39 -24.94
CA ASN A 234 -18.72 -0.09 -23.84
C ASN A 234 -18.35 1.22 -23.12
N LEU A 235 -18.92 2.33 -23.61
CA LEU A 235 -18.75 3.67 -23.04
C LEU A 235 -19.08 3.73 -21.54
N PHE A 236 -20.15 3.05 -21.10
CA PHE A 236 -20.56 3.00 -19.69
C PHE A 236 -19.44 2.47 -18.78
N LEU A 237 -18.78 1.37 -19.17
CA LEU A 237 -17.70 0.77 -18.38
C LEU A 237 -16.42 1.62 -18.40
N LYS A 238 -16.20 2.38 -19.47
CA LYS A 238 -15.11 3.36 -19.55
C LYS A 238 -15.34 4.55 -18.60
N ILE A 239 -16.58 5.03 -18.50
CA ILE A 239 -16.94 6.09 -17.54
C ILE A 239 -16.81 5.57 -16.11
N LEU A 240 -17.37 4.39 -15.82
CA LEU A 240 -17.30 3.78 -14.49
C LEU A 240 -15.85 3.55 -14.04
N SER A 241 -14.98 3.03 -14.92
CA SER A 241 -13.56 2.88 -14.61
C SER A 241 -12.87 4.21 -14.34
N SER A 242 -13.20 5.27 -15.09
CA SER A 242 -12.66 6.61 -14.85
C SER A 242 -13.08 7.16 -13.49
N LEU A 243 -14.35 6.97 -13.09
CA LEU A 243 -14.85 7.36 -11.77
C LEU A 243 -14.13 6.61 -10.65
N ILE A 244 -13.92 5.29 -10.80
CA ILE A 244 -13.17 4.49 -9.83
C ILE A 244 -11.75 5.05 -9.65
N PHE A 245 -11.07 5.42 -10.73
CA PHE A 245 -9.71 5.99 -10.62
C PHE A 245 -9.70 7.35 -9.93
N ILE A 246 -10.69 8.21 -10.23
CA ILE A 246 -10.83 9.51 -9.56
C ILE A 246 -11.07 9.29 -8.06
N ILE A 247 -11.95 8.36 -7.68
CA ILE A 247 -12.22 8.04 -6.28
C ILE A 247 -10.97 7.54 -5.56
N ILE A 248 -10.23 6.59 -6.17
CA ILE A 248 -8.98 6.08 -5.58
C ILE A 248 -7.95 7.20 -5.45
N PHE A 249 -7.75 8.00 -6.50
CA PHE A 249 -6.80 9.11 -6.49
C PHE A 249 -7.15 10.14 -5.41
N VAL A 250 -8.41 10.54 -5.31
CA VAL A 250 -8.89 11.48 -4.28
C VAL A 250 -8.72 10.87 -2.89
N PHE A 251 -9.10 9.61 -2.70
CA PHE A 251 -8.99 8.95 -1.40
C PHE A 251 -7.55 8.86 -0.89
N ILE A 252 -6.61 8.53 -1.78
CA ILE A 252 -5.18 8.43 -1.41
C ILE A 252 -4.55 9.83 -1.26
N SER A 253 -4.91 10.79 -2.13
CA SER A 253 -4.28 12.12 -2.14
C SER A 253 -4.83 13.04 -1.07
N PHE A 254 -6.10 12.89 -0.68
CA PHE A 254 -6.78 13.79 0.27
C PHE A 254 -6.07 13.86 1.64
N PRO A 255 -5.68 12.74 2.28
CA PRO A 255 -4.85 12.75 3.49
C PRO A 255 -3.51 13.47 3.32
N LEU A 256 -2.87 13.35 2.16
CA LEU A 256 -1.58 13.99 1.92
C LEU A 256 -1.73 15.51 1.76
N ILE A 257 -2.76 15.93 1.02
CA ILE A 257 -3.10 17.33 0.84
C ILE A 257 -3.45 17.95 2.20
N SER A 258 -4.25 17.27 3.03
CA SER A 258 -4.59 17.80 4.37
C SER A 258 -3.36 17.94 5.27
N CYS A 259 -2.41 16.99 5.23
CA CYS A 259 -1.17 17.10 5.99
C CYS A 259 -0.32 18.31 5.56
N THR A 260 -0.18 18.53 4.25
CA THR A 260 0.54 19.70 3.74
C THR A 260 -0.16 20.99 4.10
N PHE A 261 -1.49 21.04 3.99
CA PHE A 261 -2.29 22.21 4.34
C PHE A 261 -2.12 22.58 5.83
N ILE A 262 -2.12 21.60 6.73
CA ILE A 262 -1.91 21.83 8.17
C ILE A 262 -0.56 22.45 8.49
N SER A 263 0.47 22.16 7.69
CA SER A 263 1.81 22.75 7.88
C SER A 263 1.82 24.28 7.69
N PHE A 264 0.81 24.83 7.02
CA PHE A 264 0.64 26.26 6.77
C PHE A 264 -0.47 26.90 7.61
N ILE A 265 -0.97 26.22 8.64
CA ILE A 265 -2.03 26.70 9.51
C ILE A 265 -1.47 27.04 10.89
N LYS A 266 -1.95 28.11 11.52
CA LYS A 266 -1.55 28.48 12.89
C LYS A 266 -1.80 27.38 13.91
N ARG A 267 -3.05 26.89 14.02
CA ARG A 267 -3.43 25.92 15.05
C ARG A 267 -4.63 25.07 14.64
N PHE A 268 -4.40 23.98 13.92
CA PHE A 268 -5.46 23.03 13.59
C PHE A 268 -6.03 22.34 14.86
N PRO A 269 -7.36 22.13 14.99
CA PRO A 269 -8.46 22.57 14.13
C PRO A 269 -9.08 23.93 14.52
N LEU A 270 -8.50 24.63 15.51
CA LEU A 270 -9.11 25.79 16.17
C LEU A 270 -8.90 27.13 15.45
N ASP A 271 -7.75 27.32 14.80
CA ASP A 271 -7.38 28.52 14.06
C ASP A 271 -6.78 28.11 12.71
N LEU A 272 -7.57 28.29 11.65
CA LEU A 272 -7.24 27.96 10.25
C LEU A 272 -6.53 29.12 9.52
N SER A 273 -6.13 30.18 10.23
CA SER A 273 -5.41 31.29 9.58
C SER A 273 -4.06 30.83 9.04
N PHE A 274 -3.74 31.29 7.83
CA PHE A 274 -2.52 30.95 7.13
C PHE A 274 -1.30 31.50 7.88
N THR A 275 -0.24 30.69 7.99
CA THR A 275 0.99 31.05 8.68
C THR A 275 2.21 30.39 8.06
N ILE A 276 3.31 31.15 7.96
CA ILE A 276 4.64 30.64 7.55
C ILE A 276 5.57 30.55 8.77
N THR A 277 5.10 30.97 9.95
CA THR A 277 5.91 31.02 11.18
C THR A 277 6.49 29.68 11.58
N HIS A 278 5.80 28.57 11.32
CA HIS A 278 6.32 27.23 11.62
C HIS A 278 7.56 26.92 10.78
N ALA A 279 7.51 27.19 9.47
CA ALA A 279 8.65 27.00 8.57
C ALA A 279 9.82 27.94 8.93
N LEU A 280 9.53 29.23 9.20
CA LEU A 280 10.55 30.19 9.62
C LEU A 280 11.17 29.84 10.96
N ARG A 281 10.40 29.24 11.89
CA ARG A 281 10.89 28.79 13.19
C ARG A 281 11.86 27.63 13.03
N VAL A 282 11.52 26.62 12.22
CA VAL A 282 12.43 25.48 11.96
C VAL A 282 13.76 25.95 11.34
N ILE A 283 13.71 26.92 10.42
CA ILE A 283 14.93 27.47 9.79
C ILE A 283 15.75 28.32 10.78
N LYS A 284 15.10 29.09 11.65
CA LYS A 284 15.78 30.00 12.60
C LYS A 284 16.31 29.31 13.85
N GLU A 285 15.53 28.36 14.39
CA GLU A 285 15.85 27.72 15.67
C GLU A 285 16.76 26.51 15.50
N GLY A 286 17.02 26.07 14.26
CA GLY A 286 18.05 25.08 13.94
C GLY A 286 17.99 23.85 14.83
N TYR A 287 17.10 22.92 14.52
CA TYR A 287 17.32 21.53 14.92
C TYR A 287 18.48 20.95 14.12
#